data_AF-A0A2H6IP76-F1
#
_entry.id   AF-A0A2H6IP76-F1
#
_cell.length_a   1.000
_cell.length_b   1.000
_cell.length_c   1.000
_cell.angle_alpha   90.00
_cell.angle_beta   90.00
_cell.angle_gamma   90.00
#
_symmetry.space_group_name_H-M   'P 1'
#
loop_
_entity.id
_entity.type
_entity.pdbx_description
1 polymer ?
#
loop_
_entity_poly.entity_id
_entity_poly.type
_entity_poly.pdbx_seq_one_letter_code
_entity_poly.pdbx_strand_id
1 'polypeptide(L)'
;MIETATRRSNIYGLLTLIFRTEITKQVLQQIKEPEFLSALSNMGARLDDDFLQKNEDELIEDLAVEYSGLFIGPDKHISPHESIHHDTGDGDWGQLWGRSTVEIKKFIEAAGLEFRPEYAGMPDHISVEFEFMRQAAKREAQAREEDDSDGTLYCLKMEKMFIEEHLMKWVPVFCDKVIESAGHSFYREIAKVTKRFMEFESEGIDRYLSEAQKEAS
;
A
#
# COMPACT_ATOMS: atom_id res chain seq x y z
N MET A 1 -1.69 3.12 -21.60
CA MET A 1 -1.00 3.58 -20.38
C MET A 1 -1.91 4.25 -19.35
N ILE A 2 -2.85 5.11 -19.75
CA ILE A 2 -3.86 5.71 -18.83
C ILE A 2 -4.56 4.65 -17.97
N GLU A 3 -5.14 3.61 -18.59
CA GLU A 3 -5.87 2.57 -17.85
C GLU A 3 -4.97 1.83 -16.84
N THR A 4 -3.70 1.58 -17.21
CA THR A 4 -2.71 0.98 -16.31
C THR A 4 -2.48 1.85 -15.08
N ALA A 5 -2.21 3.14 -15.25
CA ALA A 5 -2.01 4.09 -14.16
C ALA A 5 -3.25 4.20 -13.25
N THR A 6 -4.45 4.26 -13.84
CA THR A 6 -5.71 4.24 -13.10
C THR A 6 -5.88 2.97 -12.26
N ARG A 7 -5.57 1.79 -12.83
CA ARG A 7 -5.63 0.51 -12.09
C ARG A 7 -4.62 0.49 -10.93
N ARG A 8 -3.39 0.96 -11.14
CA ARG A 8 -2.36 1.08 -10.09
C ARG A 8 -2.84 1.98 -8.95
N SER A 9 -3.36 3.16 -9.28
CA SER A 9 -3.99 4.07 -8.31
C SER A 9 -5.08 3.37 -7.49
N ASN A 10 -5.98 2.61 -8.14
CA ASN A 10 -7.07 1.92 -7.46
C ASN A 10 -6.55 0.84 -6.49
N ILE A 11 -5.52 0.08 -6.87
CA ILE A 11 -4.91 -0.93 -5.98
C ILE A 11 -4.28 -0.25 -4.76
N TYR A 12 -3.48 0.81 -4.96
CA TYR A 12 -2.91 1.57 -3.84
C TYR A 12 -3.99 2.17 -2.92
N GLY A 13 -5.08 2.68 -3.48
CA GLY A 13 -6.22 3.18 -2.71
C GLY A 13 -6.92 2.11 -1.88
N LEU A 14 -7.05 0.89 -2.43
CA LEU A 14 -7.57 -0.24 -1.67
C LEU A 14 -6.65 -0.62 -0.51
N LEU A 15 -5.35 -0.81 -0.77
CA LEU A 15 -4.38 -1.19 0.25
C LEU A 15 -4.28 -0.12 1.35
N THR A 16 -4.41 1.15 0.98
CA THR A 16 -4.54 2.26 1.92
C THR A 16 -5.70 2.05 2.88
N LEU A 17 -6.88 1.66 2.38
CA LEU A 17 -8.06 1.45 3.23
C LEU A 17 -7.86 0.25 4.16
N ILE A 18 -7.30 -0.84 3.66
CA ILE A 18 -7.13 -2.09 4.43
C ILE A 18 -6.13 -1.93 5.57
N PHE A 19 -5.01 -1.24 5.35
CA PHE A 19 -3.96 -1.12 6.36
C PHE A 19 -4.12 0.09 7.28
N ARG A 20 -5.05 1.02 7.03
CA ARG A 20 -5.15 2.27 7.80
C ARG A 20 -5.77 2.06 9.18
N THR A 21 -6.84 1.29 9.23
CA THR A 21 -7.63 0.99 10.44
C THR A 21 -8.31 -0.35 10.27
N GLU A 22 -8.97 -0.82 11.33
CA GLU A 22 -9.94 -1.91 11.26
C GLU A 22 -10.91 -1.71 10.09
N ILE A 23 -11.21 -2.80 9.38
CA ILE A 23 -12.15 -2.81 8.27
C ILE A 23 -13.52 -2.39 8.79
N THR A 24 -14.19 -1.49 8.05
CA THR A 24 -15.58 -1.12 8.35
C THR A 24 -16.54 -2.05 7.63
N LYS A 25 -17.79 -2.14 8.13
CA LYS A 25 -18.82 -2.95 7.48
C LYS A 25 -19.05 -2.57 6.01
N GLN A 26 -18.98 -1.28 5.69
CA GLN A 26 -19.12 -0.81 4.31
C GLN A 26 -17.97 -1.32 3.41
N VAL A 27 -16.73 -1.27 3.90
CA VAL A 27 -15.57 -1.78 3.15
C VAL A 27 -15.65 -3.31 3.03
N LEU A 28 -16.05 -4.02 4.09
CA LEU A 28 -16.23 -5.47 4.05
C LEU A 28 -17.25 -5.89 2.99
N GLN A 29 -18.38 -5.18 2.91
CA GLN A 29 -19.41 -5.45 1.89
C GLN A 29 -18.87 -5.31 0.47
N GLN A 30 -18.06 -4.28 0.20
CA GLN A 30 -17.40 -4.11 -1.09
C GLN A 30 -16.40 -5.22 -1.38
N ILE A 31 -15.62 -5.65 -0.38
CA ILE A 31 -14.66 -6.75 -0.55
C ILE A 31 -15.38 -8.07 -0.86
N LYS A 32 -16.58 -8.29 -0.31
CA LYS A 32 -17.39 -9.49 -0.55
C LYS A 32 -18.13 -9.47 -1.89
N GLU A 33 -18.08 -8.39 -2.67
CA GLU A 33 -18.63 -8.37 -4.01
C GLU A 33 -17.91 -9.40 -4.92
N PRO A 34 -18.64 -10.19 -5.73
CA PRO A 34 -18.04 -11.25 -6.56
C PRO A 34 -16.91 -10.76 -7.48
N GLU A 35 -17.08 -9.58 -8.07
CA GLU A 35 -16.09 -8.95 -8.95
C GLU A 35 -14.78 -8.68 -8.20
N PHE A 36 -14.90 -8.24 -6.95
CA PHE A 36 -13.76 -7.91 -6.11
C PHE A 36 -13.03 -9.18 -5.63
N LEU A 37 -13.77 -10.19 -5.17
CA LEU A 37 -13.19 -11.49 -4.80
C LEU A 37 -12.48 -12.16 -5.99
N SER A 38 -13.06 -12.05 -7.19
CA SER A 38 -12.43 -12.51 -8.42
C SER A 38 -11.12 -11.77 -8.70
N ALA A 39 -11.10 -10.44 -8.54
CA ALA A 39 -9.89 -9.65 -8.69
C ALA A 39 -8.78 -10.07 -7.71
N LEU A 40 -9.11 -10.24 -6.41
CA LEU A 40 -8.15 -10.76 -5.41
C LEU A 40 -7.63 -12.15 -5.78
N SER A 41 -8.52 -13.05 -6.23
CA SER A 41 -8.15 -14.40 -6.65
C SER A 41 -7.21 -14.40 -7.87
N ASN A 42 -7.43 -13.49 -8.82
CA ASN A 42 -6.57 -13.28 -9.99
C ASN A 42 -5.18 -12.73 -9.60
N MET A 43 -5.09 -11.96 -8.51
CA MET A 43 -3.83 -11.56 -7.89
C MET A 43 -3.21 -12.68 -7.01
N GLY A 44 -3.84 -13.85 -7.00
CA GLY A 44 -3.38 -15.05 -6.32
C GLY A 44 -3.72 -15.12 -4.84
N ALA A 45 -4.69 -14.34 -4.35
CA ALA A 45 -5.24 -14.50 -3.01
C ALA A 45 -6.05 -15.81 -2.91
N ARG A 46 -5.96 -16.49 -1.79
CA ARG A 46 -6.72 -17.70 -1.47
C ARG A 46 -7.37 -17.55 -0.11
N LEU A 47 -8.53 -16.91 -0.09
CA LEU A 47 -9.32 -16.71 1.13
C LEU A 47 -9.96 -18.04 1.54
N ASP A 48 -9.90 -18.35 2.84
CA ASP A 48 -10.38 -19.62 3.39
C ASP A 48 -11.85 -19.47 3.87
N ASP A 49 -12.42 -20.55 4.40
CA ASP A 49 -13.80 -20.56 4.90
C ASP A 49 -14.02 -19.61 6.09
N ASP A 50 -12.94 -19.25 6.81
CA ASP A 50 -12.96 -18.25 7.89
C ASP A 50 -13.42 -16.87 7.39
N PHE A 51 -13.15 -16.55 6.13
CA PHE A 51 -13.63 -15.34 5.45
C PHE A 51 -14.90 -15.59 4.61
N LEU A 52 -14.91 -16.67 3.82
CA LEU A 52 -15.92 -16.88 2.77
C LEU A 52 -17.29 -17.30 3.32
N GLN A 53 -17.32 -18.09 4.39
CA GLN A 53 -18.56 -18.69 4.91
C GLN A 53 -19.14 -17.94 6.10
N LYS A 54 -18.37 -17.02 6.73
CA LYS A 54 -18.85 -16.24 7.88
C LYS A 54 -19.86 -15.18 7.47
N ASN A 55 -20.84 -14.96 8.35
CA ASN A 55 -21.76 -13.83 8.19
C ASN A 55 -21.02 -12.50 8.43
N GLU A 56 -21.55 -11.40 7.92
CA GLU A 56 -20.84 -10.10 7.92
C GLU A 56 -20.55 -9.57 9.33
N ASP A 57 -21.45 -9.78 10.30
CA ASP A 57 -21.31 -9.24 11.65
C ASP A 57 -20.30 -10.05 12.48
N GLU A 58 -20.22 -11.36 12.29
CA GLU A 58 -19.14 -12.17 12.89
C GLU A 58 -17.80 -11.83 12.24
N LEU A 59 -17.77 -11.76 10.91
CA LEU A 59 -16.54 -11.52 10.17
C LEU A 59 -15.93 -10.14 10.47
N ILE A 60 -16.75 -9.11 10.66
CA ILE A 60 -16.24 -7.78 11.00
C ILE A 60 -15.57 -7.78 12.39
N GLU A 61 -16.13 -8.52 13.35
CA GLU A 61 -15.53 -8.68 14.68
C GLU A 61 -14.23 -9.47 14.61
N ASP A 62 -14.20 -10.58 13.87
CA ASP A 62 -12.99 -11.39 13.69
C ASP A 62 -11.85 -10.57 13.05
N LEU A 63 -12.17 -9.78 12.01
CA LEU A 63 -11.18 -8.94 11.32
C LEU A 63 -10.69 -7.78 12.20
N ALA A 64 -11.53 -7.25 13.09
CA ALA A 64 -11.13 -6.22 14.05
C ALA A 64 -10.18 -6.79 15.11
N VAL A 65 -10.49 -7.97 15.65
CA VAL A 65 -9.62 -8.69 16.59
C VAL A 65 -8.28 -9.01 15.94
N GLU A 66 -8.29 -9.54 14.73
CA GLU A 66 -7.08 -9.87 13.98
C GLU A 66 -6.25 -8.61 13.68
N TYR A 67 -6.88 -7.50 13.26
CA TYR A 67 -6.18 -6.23 13.01
C TYR A 67 -5.50 -5.71 14.27
N SER A 68 -6.23 -5.69 15.39
CA SER A 68 -5.72 -5.25 16.69
C SER A 68 -4.54 -6.12 17.13
N GLY A 69 -4.64 -7.44 17.00
CA GLY A 69 -3.57 -8.38 17.33
C GLY A 69 -2.33 -8.21 16.44
N LEU A 70 -2.51 -7.99 15.14
CA LEU A 70 -1.42 -7.84 14.18
C LEU A 70 -0.71 -6.49 14.27
N PHE A 71 -1.43 -5.39 14.45
CA PHE A 71 -0.89 -4.04 14.20
C PHE A 71 -0.92 -3.09 15.40
N ILE A 72 -1.64 -3.40 16.48
CA ILE A 72 -1.83 -2.48 17.62
C ILE A 72 -1.25 -3.03 18.93
N GLY A 73 -1.51 -4.30 19.26
CA GLY A 73 -1.18 -4.87 20.56
C GLY A 73 -2.43 -5.01 21.47
N PRO A 74 -2.27 -5.47 22.73
CA PRO A 74 -1.19 -5.10 23.66
C PRO A 74 0.06 -5.98 23.64
N ASP A 75 0.02 -7.13 22.98
CA ASP A 75 1.17 -8.03 22.83
C ASP A 75 2.13 -7.55 21.71
N LYS A 76 3.19 -8.34 21.45
CA LYS A 76 4.13 -8.08 20.36
C LYS A 76 3.36 -8.05 19.02
N HIS A 77 3.28 -6.87 18.42
CA HIS A 77 2.62 -6.63 17.14
C HIS A 77 3.63 -6.22 16.07
N ILE A 78 3.19 -6.22 14.82
CA ILE A 78 3.96 -5.82 13.66
C ILE A 78 3.60 -4.36 13.36
N SER A 79 4.49 -3.44 13.68
CA SER A 79 4.20 -2.03 13.42
C SER A 79 4.07 -1.75 11.92
N PRO A 80 3.03 -1.07 11.46
CA PRO A 80 2.86 -0.68 10.06
C PRO A 80 3.62 0.61 9.70
N HIS A 81 4.84 0.80 10.21
CA HIS A 81 5.65 2.01 10.00
C HIS A 81 7.05 1.71 9.45
N GLU A 82 7.47 2.38 8.36
CA GLU A 82 8.78 2.18 7.73
C GLU A 82 9.92 2.28 8.73
N SER A 83 9.89 3.30 9.59
CA SER A 83 10.99 3.61 10.52
C SER A 83 11.34 2.47 11.48
N ILE A 84 10.45 1.49 11.70
CA ILE A 84 10.68 0.32 12.55
C ILE A 84 11.37 -0.83 11.80
N HIS A 85 11.24 -0.92 10.48
CA HIS A 85 11.68 -2.09 9.71
C HIS A 85 13.07 -1.95 9.09
N HIS A 86 13.91 -1.06 9.62
CA HIS A 86 15.31 -0.95 9.23
C HIS A 86 16.23 -1.65 10.24
N ASP A 87 17.21 -2.39 9.71
CA ASP A 87 18.33 -2.94 10.48
C ASP A 87 19.25 -1.79 10.93
N THR A 88 19.37 -1.57 12.24
CA THR A 88 20.22 -0.51 12.79
C THR A 88 21.71 -0.88 12.81
N GLY A 89 22.06 -2.11 12.39
CA GLY A 89 23.44 -2.59 12.26
C GLY A 89 24.08 -3.02 13.59
N ASP A 90 23.36 -2.91 14.70
CA ASP A 90 23.74 -3.32 16.06
C ASP A 90 22.88 -4.48 16.59
N GLY A 91 22.06 -5.09 15.72
CA GLY A 91 21.18 -6.20 16.07
C GLY A 91 19.83 -5.77 16.65
N ASP A 92 19.51 -4.48 16.62
CA ASP A 92 18.20 -3.91 16.96
C ASP A 92 17.40 -3.53 15.69
N TRP A 93 16.12 -3.22 15.86
CA TRP A 93 15.25 -2.72 14.79
C TRP A 93 14.96 -1.22 15.00
N GLY A 94 14.71 -0.47 13.92
CA GLY A 94 14.56 0.99 13.95
C GLY A 94 13.49 1.55 14.90
N GLN A 95 13.54 2.86 15.14
CA GLN A 95 12.64 3.58 16.06
C GLN A 95 11.63 4.46 15.31
N LEU A 96 10.41 4.61 15.86
CA LEU A 96 9.42 5.57 15.39
C LEU A 96 10.02 6.99 15.30
N TRP A 97 9.64 7.75 14.26
CA TRP A 97 10.17 9.09 13.93
C TRP A 97 11.60 9.08 13.40
N GLY A 98 11.96 8.02 12.67
CA GLY A 98 13.24 7.90 11.97
C GLY A 98 13.40 8.88 10.80
N ARG A 99 14.55 8.78 10.10
CA ARG A 99 14.87 9.64 8.94
C ARG A 99 13.83 9.51 7.81
N SER A 100 13.29 8.32 7.60
CA SER A 100 12.23 8.04 6.61
C SER A 100 10.99 8.92 6.79
N THR A 101 10.54 9.13 8.03
CA THR A 101 9.37 9.99 8.32
C THR A 101 9.55 11.43 7.80
N VAL A 102 10.77 11.98 7.87
CA VAL A 102 11.08 13.32 7.36
C VAL A 102 11.18 13.34 5.83
N GLU A 103 11.73 12.29 5.24
CA GLU A 103 11.88 12.14 3.79
C GLU A 103 10.51 11.99 3.10
N ILE A 104 9.63 11.13 3.61
CA ILE A 104 8.27 10.95 3.08
C ILE A 104 7.48 12.26 3.14
N LYS A 105 7.58 13.00 4.24
CA LYS A 105 6.91 14.30 4.35
C LYS A 105 7.36 15.26 3.24
N LYS A 106 8.66 15.34 2.95
CA LYS A 106 9.20 16.18 1.87
C LYS A 106 8.73 15.70 0.49
N PHE A 107 8.65 14.38 0.27
CA PHE A 107 8.09 13.82 -0.97
C PHE A 107 6.66 14.26 -1.22
N ILE A 108 5.81 14.16 -0.20
CA ILE A 108 4.39 14.53 -0.27
C ILE A 108 4.26 16.04 -0.56
N GLU A 109 4.99 16.88 0.17
CA GLU A 109 5.00 18.33 -0.04
C GLU A 109 5.54 18.72 -1.43
N ALA A 110 6.63 18.09 -1.89
CA ALA A 110 7.21 18.34 -3.22
C ALA A 110 6.30 17.88 -4.37
N ALA A 111 5.49 16.85 -4.12
CA ALA A 111 4.43 16.45 -5.03
C ALA A 111 3.24 17.42 -5.01
N GLY A 112 3.23 18.49 -4.21
CA GLY A 112 2.07 19.37 -4.06
C GLY A 112 0.85 18.63 -3.51
N LEU A 113 1.08 17.61 -2.69
CA LEU A 113 0.07 16.95 -1.88
C LEU A 113 0.23 17.48 -0.45
N GLU A 114 -0.89 17.64 0.24
CA GLU A 114 -0.88 18.05 1.65
C GLU A 114 -1.53 16.96 2.48
N PHE A 115 -0.98 16.74 3.68
CA PHE A 115 -1.68 16.01 4.70
C PHE A 115 -2.96 16.76 5.05
N ARG A 116 -4.03 16.02 5.34
CA ARG A 116 -5.22 16.65 5.93
C ARG A 116 -4.82 17.31 7.25
N PRO A 117 -5.29 18.54 7.55
CA PRO A 117 -4.92 19.25 8.78
C PRO A 117 -5.18 18.43 10.05
N GLU A 118 -6.15 17.50 10.00
CA GLU A 118 -6.56 16.66 11.12
C GLU A 118 -5.80 15.33 11.21
N TYR A 119 -4.88 15.03 10.28
CA TYR A 119 -4.10 13.79 10.32
C TYR A 119 -3.01 13.88 11.40
N ALA A 120 -3.25 13.19 12.52
CA ALA A 120 -2.31 13.09 13.64
C ALA A 120 -1.43 11.82 13.60
N GLY A 121 -1.52 11.01 12.54
CA GLY A 121 -0.71 9.81 12.38
C GLY A 121 0.70 10.13 11.86
N MET A 122 1.56 9.11 11.83
CA MET A 122 2.93 9.27 11.38
C MET A 122 3.04 9.15 9.84
N PRO A 123 3.80 10.06 9.17
CA PRO A 123 4.00 10.04 7.72
C PRO A 123 4.51 8.72 7.13
N ASP A 124 5.27 7.94 7.91
CA ASP A 124 5.86 6.67 7.51
C ASP A 124 4.96 5.46 7.77
N HIS A 125 3.68 5.68 8.08
CA HIS A 125 2.71 4.60 8.13
C HIS A 125 2.43 4.06 6.73
N ILE A 126 2.35 2.74 6.54
CA ILE A 126 2.15 2.10 5.21
C ILE A 126 0.95 2.67 4.44
N SER A 127 -0.15 2.97 5.13
CA SER A 127 -1.34 3.53 4.50
C SER A 127 -1.14 4.96 4.00
N VAL A 128 -0.18 5.71 4.56
CA VAL A 128 0.17 7.06 4.08
C VAL A 128 1.01 6.94 2.83
N GLU A 129 2.02 6.06 2.84
CA GLU A 129 2.87 5.79 1.68
C GLU A 129 2.06 5.26 0.49
N PHE A 130 1.11 4.36 0.73
CA PHE A 130 0.18 3.90 -0.30
C PHE A 130 -0.79 4.98 -0.77
N GLU A 131 -1.28 5.87 0.10
CA GLU A 131 -2.13 6.99 -0.34
C GLU A 131 -1.33 7.97 -1.19
N PHE A 132 -0.05 8.21 -0.87
CA PHE A 132 0.84 8.98 -1.72
C PHE A 132 0.95 8.36 -3.11
N MET A 133 1.25 7.06 -3.20
CA MET A 133 1.37 6.37 -4.49
C MET A 133 0.07 6.32 -5.28
N ARG A 134 -1.07 6.17 -4.61
CA ARG A 134 -2.39 6.32 -5.23
C ARG A 134 -2.50 7.67 -5.92
N GLN A 135 -2.17 8.74 -5.22
CA GLN A 135 -2.31 10.10 -5.73
C GLN A 135 -1.30 10.39 -6.84
N ALA A 136 -0.08 9.85 -6.76
CA ALA A 136 0.93 9.95 -7.82
C ALA A 136 0.46 9.25 -9.11
N ALA A 137 0.04 7.97 -9.03
CA ALA A 137 -0.45 7.22 -10.18
C ALA A 137 -1.75 7.82 -10.77
N LYS A 138 -2.60 8.41 -9.92
CA LYS A 138 -3.79 9.15 -10.40
C LYS A 138 -3.40 10.39 -11.21
N ARG A 139 -2.38 11.13 -10.76
CA ARG A 139 -1.85 12.29 -11.48
C ARG A 139 -1.13 11.87 -12.77
N GLU A 140 -0.44 10.73 -12.77
CA GLU A 140 0.10 10.12 -13.99
C GLU A 140 -1.02 9.88 -15.02
N ALA A 141 -2.11 9.23 -14.59
CA ALA A 141 -3.26 8.98 -15.47
C ALA A 141 -3.83 10.28 -16.05
N GLN A 142 -4.02 11.31 -15.21
CA GLN A 142 -4.53 12.60 -15.64
C GLN A 142 -3.59 13.31 -16.62
N ALA A 143 -2.29 13.36 -16.33
CA ALA A 143 -1.31 13.98 -17.23
C ALA A 143 -1.30 13.29 -18.61
N ARG A 144 -1.45 11.97 -18.64
CA ARG A 144 -1.58 11.21 -19.89
C ARG A 144 -2.89 11.50 -20.63
N GLU A 145 -4.00 11.72 -19.93
CA GLU A 145 -5.28 12.12 -20.55
C GLU A 145 -5.21 13.52 -21.16
N GLU A 146 -4.38 14.39 -20.60
CA GLU A 146 -4.16 15.78 -21.03
C GLU A 146 -3.04 15.91 -22.09
N ASP A 147 -2.46 14.79 -22.54
CA ASP A 147 -1.27 14.74 -23.41
C ASP A 147 -0.06 15.51 -22.84
N ASP A 148 0.00 15.69 -21.51
CA ASP A 148 1.10 16.33 -20.79
C ASP A 148 2.25 15.33 -20.56
N SER A 149 3.16 15.29 -21.52
CA SER A 149 4.34 14.42 -21.49
C SER A 149 5.31 14.75 -20.35
N ASP A 150 5.48 16.04 -20.03
CA ASP A 150 6.38 16.47 -18.96
C ASP A 150 5.81 16.10 -17.58
N GLY A 151 4.51 16.32 -17.37
CA GLY A 151 3.79 15.90 -16.17
C GLY A 151 3.79 14.38 -15.98
N THR A 152 3.62 13.62 -17.07
CA THR A 152 3.71 12.16 -17.05
C THR A 152 5.09 11.69 -16.61
N LEU A 153 6.15 12.23 -17.21
CA LEU A 153 7.54 11.90 -16.85
C LEU A 153 7.88 12.30 -15.42
N TYR A 154 7.36 13.43 -14.94
CA TYR A 154 7.53 13.88 -13.56
C TYR A 154 6.92 12.89 -12.57
N CYS A 155 5.66 12.49 -12.78
CA CYS A 155 4.98 11.53 -11.91
C CYS A 155 5.72 10.19 -11.86
N LEU A 156 6.07 9.62 -13.02
CA LEU A 156 6.77 8.34 -13.09
C LEU A 156 8.15 8.35 -12.41
N LYS A 157 8.89 9.46 -12.51
CA LYS A 157 10.18 9.61 -11.80
C LYS A 157 9.98 9.66 -10.29
N MET A 158 8.98 10.39 -9.81
CA MET A 158 8.67 10.43 -8.37
C MET A 158 8.23 9.05 -7.85
N GLU A 159 7.33 8.38 -8.58
CA GLU A 159 6.88 7.02 -8.26
C GLU A 159 8.06 6.05 -8.19
N LYS A 160 8.95 6.07 -9.18
CA LYS A 160 10.16 5.24 -9.18
C LYS A 160 11.02 5.48 -7.95
N MET A 161 11.34 6.74 -7.68
CA MET A 161 12.20 7.11 -6.55
C MET A 161 11.57 6.65 -5.23
N PHE A 162 10.26 6.86 -5.06
CA PHE A 162 9.56 6.46 -3.85
C PHE A 162 9.46 4.93 -3.68
N ILE A 163 9.22 4.19 -4.77
CA ILE A 163 9.21 2.73 -4.75
C ILE A 163 10.60 2.19 -4.33
N GLU A 164 11.68 2.71 -4.90
CA GLU A 164 13.04 2.21 -4.68
C GLU A 164 13.65 2.62 -3.33
N GLU A 165 13.36 3.85 -2.89
CA GLU A 165 13.95 4.43 -1.68
C GLU A 165 13.14 4.13 -0.42
N HIS A 166 11.82 3.93 -0.54
CA HIS A 166 10.92 3.65 0.59
C HIS A 166 10.27 2.27 0.48
N LEU A 167 9.25 2.11 -0.37
CA LEU A 167 8.36 0.94 -0.32
C LEU A 167 9.11 -0.39 -0.42
N MET A 168 10.05 -0.53 -1.35
CA MET A 168 10.80 -1.78 -1.53
C MET A 168 11.84 -2.06 -0.44
N LYS A 169 12.16 -1.07 0.42
CA LYS A 169 13.09 -1.28 1.54
C LYS A 169 12.46 -2.06 2.68
N TRP A 170 11.15 -1.95 2.85
CA TRP A 170 10.51 -2.39 4.10
C TRP A 170 9.19 -3.13 3.90
N VAL A 171 8.38 -2.77 2.91
CA VAL A 171 7.05 -3.38 2.71
C VAL A 171 7.14 -4.89 2.48
N PRO A 172 8.10 -5.44 1.67
CA PRO A 172 8.22 -6.88 1.54
C PRO A 172 8.50 -7.60 2.87
N VAL A 173 9.35 -7.03 3.73
CA VAL A 173 9.69 -7.58 5.06
C VAL A 173 8.50 -7.48 6.01
N PHE A 174 7.78 -6.35 5.99
CA PHE A 174 6.54 -6.18 6.72
C PHE A 174 5.51 -7.23 6.31
N CYS A 175 5.31 -7.43 5.01
CA CYS A 175 4.39 -8.45 4.48
C CYS A 175 4.79 -9.86 4.93
N ASP A 176 6.08 -10.22 4.91
CA ASP A 176 6.52 -11.54 5.38
C ASP A 176 6.18 -11.77 6.85
N LYS A 177 6.41 -10.77 7.73
CA LYS A 177 6.01 -10.84 9.14
C LYS A 177 4.49 -11.04 9.30
N VAL A 178 3.68 -10.34 8.50
CA VAL A 178 2.21 -10.46 8.55
C VAL A 178 1.77 -11.84 8.06
N ILE A 179 2.36 -12.36 6.98
CA ILE A 179 2.05 -13.69 6.44
C ILE A 179 2.35 -14.79 7.47
N GLU A 180 3.46 -14.68 8.19
CA GLU A 180 3.87 -15.63 9.22
C GLU A 180 2.99 -15.57 10.48
N SER A 181 2.46 -14.39 10.82
CA SER A 181 1.74 -14.16 12.09
C SER A 181 0.22 -14.20 11.98
N ALA A 182 -0.34 -13.97 10.79
CA ALA A 182 -1.78 -13.85 10.60
C ALA A 182 -2.50 -15.20 10.79
N GLY A 183 -3.38 -15.23 11.79
CA GLY A 183 -4.29 -16.34 12.05
C GLY A 183 -5.45 -16.36 11.05
N HIS A 184 -5.96 -15.20 10.66
CA HIS A 184 -7.07 -15.09 9.72
C HIS A 184 -6.60 -15.04 8.25
N SER A 185 -7.30 -15.71 7.34
CA SER A 185 -6.90 -15.77 5.93
C SER A 185 -6.83 -14.40 5.26
N PHE A 186 -7.73 -13.49 5.64
CA PHE A 186 -7.82 -12.16 5.04
C PHE A 186 -6.49 -11.39 5.06
N TYR A 187 -5.93 -11.07 6.22
CA TYR A 187 -4.69 -10.29 6.28
C TYR A 187 -3.48 -11.07 5.75
N ARG A 188 -3.46 -12.39 5.93
CA ARG A 188 -2.43 -13.26 5.34
C ARG A 188 -2.40 -13.14 3.81
N GLU A 189 -3.56 -13.24 3.18
CA GLU A 189 -3.66 -13.19 1.71
C GLU A 189 -3.51 -11.76 1.18
N ILE A 190 -4.00 -10.74 1.88
CA ILE A 190 -3.76 -9.35 1.51
C ILE A 190 -2.26 -9.03 1.58
N ALA A 191 -1.53 -9.52 2.58
CA ALA A 191 -0.08 -9.33 2.66
C ALA A 191 0.65 -10.02 1.49
N LYS A 192 0.23 -11.23 1.07
CA LYS A 192 0.76 -11.89 -0.14
C LYS A 192 0.48 -11.09 -1.41
N VAL A 193 -0.74 -10.59 -1.57
CA VAL A 193 -1.13 -9.74 -2.71
C VAL A 193 -0.32 -8.46 -2.71
N THR A 194 -0.16 -7.82 -1.55
CA THR A 194 0.61 -6.58 -1.39
C THR A 194 2.07 -6.80 -1.79
N LYS A 195 2.71 -7.86 -1.30
CA LYS A 195 4.10 -8.20 -1.64
C LYS A 195 4.28 -8.39 -3.16
N ARG A 196 3.42 -9.20 -3.79
CA ARG A 196 3.44 -9.41 -5.26
C ARG A 196 3.18 -8.13 -6.03
N PHE A 197 2.27 -7.29 -5.54
CA PHE A 197 1.98 -6.00 -6.17
C PHE A 197 3.20 -5.08 -6.09
N MET A 198 3.92 -5.03 -4.96
CA MET A 198 5.15 -4.25 -4.84
C MET A 198 6.25 -4.74 -5.78
N GLU A 199 6.42 -6.07 -5.91
CA GLU A 199 7.34 -6.66 -6.90
C GLU A 199 6.96 -6.25 -8.33
N PHE A 200 5.67 -6.35 -8.68
CA PHE A 200 5.16 -5.93 -9.98
C PHE A 200 5.36 -4.42 -10.25
N GLU A 201 5.14 -3.57 -9.24
CA GLU A 201 5.36 -2.12 -9.35
C GLU A 201 6.83 -1.78 -9.55
N SER A 202 7.72 -2.43 -8.79
CA SER A 202 9.17 -2.24 -8.91
C SER A 202 9.70 -2.65 -10.28
N GLU A 203 9.20 -3.73 -10.87
CA GLU A 203 9.57 -4.15 -12.23
C GLU A 203 8.90 -3.28 -13.30
N GLY A 204 7.64 -2.90 -13.08
CA GLY A 204 6.82 -2.17 -14.03
C GLY A 204 7.26 -0.73 -14.24
N ILE A 205 7.72 -0.06 -13.19
CA ILE A 205 7.98 1.38 -13.22
C ILE A 205 9.07 1.79 -14.22
N ASP A 206 10.11 0.96 -14.40
CA ASP A 206 11.16 1.21 -15.39
C ASP A 206 10.65 1.13 -16.82
N ARG A 207 9.76 0.17 -17.09
CA ARG A 207 9.10 0.04 -18.37
C ARG A 207 8.21 1.25 -18.65
N TYR A 208 7.38 1.66 -17.67
CA TYR A 208 6.48 2.80 -17.84
C TYR A 208 7.25 4.09 -18.13
N LEU A 209 8.36 4.31 -17.42
CA LEU A 209 9.25 5.45 -17.64
C LEU A 209 9.91 5.41 -19.02
N SER A 210 10.42 4.25 -19.45
CA SER A 210 10.99 4.10 -20.80
C SER A 210 9.96 4.33 -21.91
N GLU A 211 8.71 3.95 -21.71
CA GLU A 211 7.63 4.16 -22.68
C GLU A 211 7.28 5.65 -22.77
N ALA A 212 7.09 6.32 -21.63
CA ALA A 212 6.81 7.76 -21.60
C ALA A 212 7.94 8.60 -22.21
N GLN A 213 9.21 8.22 -22.02
CA GLN A 213 10.34 8.91 -22.66
C GLN A 213 10.32 8.81 -24.19
N LYS A 214 9.87 7.68 -24.73
CA LYS A 214 9.71 7.49 -26.18
C LYS A 214 8.53 8.28 -26.73
N GLU A 215 7.45 8.39 -25.97
CA GLU A 215 6.27 9.18 -26.33
C GLU A 215 6.58 10.69 -26.37
N ALA A 216 7.50 11.15 -25.51
CA ALA A 216 7.92 12.56 -25.42
C ALA A 216 9.03 12.98 -26.42
N SER A 217 9.62 12.03 -27.15
CA SER A 217 10.72 12.25 -28.11
C SER A 217 10.22 12.39 -29.54
#